data_AF-A0A478FR03-F1
#
_entry.id   AF-A0A478FR03-F1
#
_cell.length_a   1.000
_cell.length_b   1.000
_cell.length_c   1.000
_cell.angle_alpha   90.00
_cell.angle_beta   90.00
_cell.angle_gamma   90.00
#
_symmetry.space_group_name_H-M   'P 1'
#
loop_
_entity.id
_entity.type
_entity.pdbx_description
1 polymer ?
#
loop_
_entity_poly.entity_id
_entity_poly.type
_entity_poly.pdbx_seq_one_letter_code
_entity_poly.pdbx_strand_id
1 'polypeptide(L)'
;MFNWISGSLALFTLAALGLGGGYFGTKEYYEGHPQTLAQSKELTDTNSIANSHKDSLLAINPKENKLSWKIKEKDFKEKTKNSGSDTPASTIFKQLKTDLTSRDEKSLTGDLMKKACEDSYKTSSSASEQSNISTDMQKYCKVGLIAA
;
A
#
# COMPACT_ATOMS: atom_id res chain seq x y z
N MET A 1 33.94 -33.38 33.26
CA MET A 1 32.54 -33.02 33.53
C MET A 1 32.23 -31.72 32.80
N PHE A 2 31.22 -31.77 31.93
CA PHE A 2 30.36 -30.68 31.42
C PHE A 2 30.94 -29.48 30.62
N ASN A 3 30.83 -29.62 29.29
CA ASN A 3 30.24 -28.71 28.29
C ASN A 3 29.42 -27.49 28.81
N TRP A 4 29.60 -26.28 28.23
CA TRP A 4 28.69 -25.65 27.23
C TRP A 4 28.83 -24.12 27.01
N ILE A 5 28.73 -23.75 25.72
CA ILE A 5 28.12 -22.57 25.06
C ILE A 5 28.82 -21.19 25.05
N SER A 6 29.25 -20.89 23.82
CA SER A 6 29.54 -19.60 23.20
C SER A 6 28.44 -18.56 23.37
N GLY A 7 28.76 -17.44 24.03
CA GLY A 7 27.94 -16.22 24.02
C GLY A 7 28.38 -15.28 22.90
N SER A 8 27.71 -15.34 21.75
CA SER A 8 27.85 -14.36 20.67
C SER A 8 27.13 -13.06 21.04
N LEU A 9 27.86 -12.10 21.62
CA LEU A 9 27.42 -10.71 21.72
C LEU A 9 27.75 -9.98 20.41
N ALA A 10 26.84 -10.07 19.44
CA ALA A 10 26.85 -9.16 18.28
C ALA A 10 26.17 -7.85 18.70
N LEU A 11 26.95 -6.94 19.28
CA LEU A 11 26.61 -5.52 19.35
C LEU A 11 26.65 -4.97 17.92
N PHE A 12 25.49 -4.81 17.30
CA PHE A 12 25.36 -3.99 16.10
C PHE A 12 25.55 -2.53 16.49
N THR A 13 26.78 -2.03 16.36
CA THR A 13 27.08 -0.61 16.34
C THR A 13 26.49 -0.01 15.06
N LEU A 14 25.26 0.51 15.15
CA LEU A 14 24.68 1.36 14.13
C LEU A 14 25.17 2.80 14.37
N ALA A 15 26.39 3.08 13.90
CA ALA A 15 26.88 4.43 13.74
C ALA A 15 27.36 4.60 12.30
N ALA A 16 26.50 5.15 11.46
CA ALA A 16 26.92 5.67 10.17
C ALA A 16 26.02 6.86 9.77
N LEU A 17 26.63 8.04 9.85
CA LEU A 17 26.43 9.22 9.00
C LEU A 17 25.24 10.14 9.34
N GLY A 18 25.59 11.36 9.77
CA GLY A 18 24.73 12.53 9.52
C GLY A 18 24.56 13.53 10.68
N LEU A 19 25.63 13.94 11.35
CA LEU A 19 25.63 15.24 12.04
C LEU A 19 25.63 16.35 10.98
N GLY A 20 24.44 16.78 10.59
CA GLY A 20 24.19 17.91 9.71
C GLY A 20 22.80 18.44 9.99
N GLY A 21 22.67 19.28 11.03
CA GLY A 21 21.42 19.95 11.35
C GLY A 21 20.98 20.87 10.21
N GLY A 22 19.68 20.90 9.97
CA GLY A 22 19.01 21.95 9.21
C GLY A 22 18.18 21.44 8.03
N TYR A 23 16.87 21.27 8.25
CA TYR A 23 15.85 21.59 7.24
C TYR A 23 15.84 20.80 5.91
N PHE A 24 16.02 19.47 5.91
CA PHE A 24 15.77 18.61 4.73
C PHE A 24 14.93 17.36 5.06
N GLY A 25 13.96 17.47 5.98
CA GLY A 25 13.33 16.28 6.59
C GLY A 25 11.89 15.95 6.19
N THR A 26 11.20 16.75 5.38
CA THR A 26 9.73 16.59 5.23
C THR A 26 9.25 16.22 3.83
N LYS A 27 10.13 15.90 2.89
CA LYS A 27 9.69 15.42 1.57
C LYS A 27 10.30 14.05 1.25
N GLU A 28 11.62 13.93 1.33
CA GLU A 28 12.32 12.67 1.03
C GLU A 28 12.05 11.56 2.07
N TYR A 29 11.94 11.89 3.36
CA TYR A 29 11.62 10.88 4.40
C TYR A 29 10.22 10.28 4.22
N TYR A 30 9.24 11.11 3.86
CA TYR A 30 7.86 10.68 3.68
C TYR A 30 7.60 10.00 2.33
N GLU A 31 8.41 10.32 1.32
CA GLU A 31 8.37 9.62 0.02
C GLU A 31 8.93 8.19 0.11
N GLY A 32 9.74 7.86 1.13
CA GLY A 32 10.34 6.53 1.35
C GLY A 32 9.61 5.62 2.36
N HIS A 33 8.68 6.14 3.16
CA HIS A 33 8.01 5.40 4.24
C HIS A 33 6.48 5.50 4.18
N PRO A 34 5.82 4.77 3.26
CA PRO A 34 4.37 4.75 3.17
C PRO A 34 3.73 4.22 4.46
N GLN A 35 2.65 4.88 4.89
CA GLN A 35 1.89 4.52 6.09
C GLN A 35 0.79 3.50 5.78
N THR A 36 0.61 2.56 6.71
CA THR A 36 -0.45 1.54 6.64
C THR A 36 -1.76 2.03 7.26
N LEU A 37 -2.88 1.35 6.98
CA LEU A 37 -4.17 1.62 7.63
C LEU A 37 -4.08 1.52 9.16
N ALA A 38 -3.27 0.59 9.68
CA ALA A 38 -3.04 0.45 11.12
C ALA A 38 -2.33 1.68 11.72
N GLN A 39 -1.34 2.24 11.02
CA GLN A 39 -0.57 3.40 11.49
C GLN A 39 -1.38 4.70 11.43
N SER A 40 -2.17 4.88 10.36
CA SER A 40 -3.01 6.06 10.14
C SER A 40 -4.28 6.10 10.99
N LYS A 41 -4.70 4.96 11.56
CA LYS A 41 -5.94 4.80 12.36
C LYS A 41 -7.22 5.20 11.59
N GLU A 42 -7.20 5.11 10.27
CA GLU A 42 -8.33 5.49 9.41
C GLU A 42 -9.43 4.43 9.38
N LEU A 43 -9.06 3.17 9.59
CA LEU A 43 -10.01 2.08 9.61
C LEU A 43 -10.62 1.93 11.01
N THR A 44 -11.86 2.40 11.13
CA THR A 44 -12.63 2.36 12.39
C THR A 44 -13.64 1.21 12.44
N ASP A 45 -14.08 0.71 11.29
CA ASP A 45 -15.03 -0.39 11.20
C ASP A 45 -14.32 -1.76 11.30
N THR A 46 -14.63 -2.50 12.37
CA THR A 46 -14.08 -3.83 12.61
C THR A 46 -14.71 -4.91 11.72
N ASN A 47 -15.89 -4.65 11.15
CA ASN A 47 -16.57 -5.55 10.22
C ASN A 47 -16.14 -5.32 8.77
N SER A 48 -15.20 -4.41 8.53
CA SER A 48 -14.61 -4.21 7.21
C SER A 48 -13.73 -5.40 6.79
N ILE A 49 -13.74 -5.71 5.49
CA ILE A 49 -12.80 -6.64 4.86
C ILE A 49 -11.34 -6.23 5.07
N ALA A 50 -11.06 -4.93 5.16
CA ALA A 50 -9.71 -4.42 5.38
C ALA A 50 -9.19 -4.65 6.81
N ASN A 51 -10.07 -4.92 7.79
CA ASN A 51 -9.68 -4.99 9.19
C ASN A 51 -8.68 -6.12 9.47
N SER A 52 -8.81 -7.26 8.80
CA SER A 52 -7.86 -8.39 8.90
C SER A 52 -6.51 -8.13 8.21
N HIS A 53 -6.39 -7.07 7.41
CA HIS A 53 -5.20 -6.79 6.60
C HIS A 53 -4.63 -5.39 6.81
N LYS A 54 -5.14 -4.63 7.78
CA LYS A 54 -4.82 -3.21 8.03
C LYS A 54 -3.33 -2.91 8.21
N ASP A 55 -2.54 -3.87 8.68
CA ASP A 55 -1.08 -3.72 8.86
C ASP A 55 -0.31 -3.77 7.53
N SER A 56 -0.94 -4.26 6.47
CA SER A 56 -0.33 -4.41 5.15
C SER A 56 -0.92 -3.46 4.10
N LEU A 57 -2.07 -2.86 4.36
CA LEU A 57 -2.80 -2.02 3.42
C LEU A 57 -2.36 -0.56 3.50
N LEU A 58 -2.18 0.08 2.35
CA LEU A 58 -1.78 1.48 2.25
C LEU A 58 -2.92 2.38 2.75
N ALA A 59 -2.58 3.34 3.60
CA ALA A 59 -3.54 4.31 4.12
C ALA A 59 -3.99 5.34 3.08
N ILE A 60 -5.22 5.82 3.22
CA ILE A 60 -5.93 6.66 2.27
C ILE A 60 -5.50 8.13 2.44
N ASN A 61 -5.54 8.70 3.65
CA ASN A 61 -5.33 10.14 3.86
C ASN A 61 -3.91 10.64 4.11
N PRO A 62 -2.89 9.86 4.51
CA PRO A 62 -1.58 10.41 4.78
C PRO A 62 -1.00 11.03 3.51
N LYS A 63 -0.49 12.27 3.62
CA LYS A 63 0.10 13.00 2.48
C LYS A 63 1.35 12.30 1.96
N GLU A 64 2.02 11.59 2.86
CA GLU A 64 3.15 10.68 2.67
C GLU A 64 2.85 9.64 1.58
N ASN A 65 1.62 9.13 1.52
CA ASN A 65 1.22 8.07 0.60
C ASN A 65 0.88 8.58 -0.81
N LYS A 66 0.91 9.90 -1.05
CA LYS A 66 0.47 10.49 -2.34
C LYS A 66 1.27 9.92 -3.51
N LEU A 67 2.58 9.80 -3.38
CA LEU A 67 3.44 9.22 -4.43
C LEU A 67 3.13 7.74 -4.62
N SER A 68 2.97 7.00 -3.53
CA SER A 68 2.63 5.57 -3.55
C SER A 68 1.31 5.30 -4.29
N TRP A 69 0.29 6.12 -4.04
CA TRP A 69 -1.00 6.01 -4.75
C TRP A 69 -0.85 6.28 -6.24
N LYS A 70 -0.07 7.29 -6.63
CA LYS A 70 0.21 7.56 -8.04
C LYS A 70 0.96 6.42 -8.74
N ILE A 71 1.99 5.87 -8.10
CA ILE A 71 2.74 4.72 -8.63
C ILE A 71 1.80 3.53 -8.79
N LYS A 72 0.99 3.23 -7.78
CA LYS A 72 0.01 2.14 -7.82
C LYS A 72 -1.01 2.28 -8.92
N GLU A 73 -1.54 3.49 -9.14
CA GLU A 73 -2.48 3.76 -10.23
C GLU A 73 -1.85 3.50 -11.60
N LYS A 74 -0.59 3.93 -11.78
CA LYS A 74 0.19 3.67 -13.00
C LYS A 74 0.43 2.16 -13.18
N ASP A 75 0.95 1.49 -12.16
CA ASP A 75 1.21 0.04 -12.17
C ASP A 75 -0.05 -0.76 -12.47
N PHE A 76 -1.18 -0.39 -11.85
CA PHE A 76 -2.46 -1.04 -12.08
C PHE A 76 -2.89 -0.88 -13.54
N LYS A 77 -2.82 0.33 -14.09
CA LYS A 77 -3.15 0.58 -15.50
C LYS A 77 -2.25 -0.23 -16.43
N GLU A 78 -0.93 -0.24 -16.20
CA GLU A 78 0.02 -1.00 -17.04
C GLU A 78 -0.26 -2.51 -16.99
N LYS A 79 -0.44 -3.07 -15.80
CA LYS A 79 -0.71 -4.50 -15.60
C LYS A 79 -2.05 -4.94 -16.20
N THR A 80 -3.07 -4.09 -16.10
CA THR A 80 -4.43 -4.41 -16.59
C THR A 80 -4.63 -4.12 -18.08
N LYS A 81 -3.73 -3.37 -18.72
CA LYS A 81 -3.75 -3.05 -20.15
C LYS A 81 -3.61 -4.28 -21.04
N ASN A 82 -2.77 -5.23 -20.64
CA ASN A 82 -2.56 -6.48 -21.36
C ASN A 82 -3.48 -7.54 -20.77
N SER A 83 -4.51 -7.94 -21.51
CA SER A 83 -5.62 -8.82 -21.10
C SER A 83 -5.24 -10.25 -20.65
N GLY A 84 -3.97 -10.56 -20.40
CA GLY A 84 -3.46 -11.92 -20.24
C GLY A 84 -3.20 -12.42 -18.81
N SER A 85 -2.85 -11.56 -17.84
CA SER A 85 -2.40 -12.07 -16.51
C SER A 85 -2.89 -11.32 -15.28
N ASP A 86 -3.38 -10.09 -15.43
CA ASP A 86 -3.73 -9.24 -14.29
C ASP A 86 -5.13 -8.63 -14.45
N THR A 87 -6.14 -9.50 -14.55
CA THR A 87 -7.55 -9.08 -14.60
C THR A 87 -8.10 -8.97 -13.18
N PRO A 88 -8.67 -7.82 -12.78
CA PRO A 88 -9.27 -7.68 -11.47
C PRO A 88 -10.47 -8.61 -11.28
N ALA A 89 -10.57 -9.23 -10.11
CA ALA A 89 -11.65 -10.16 -9.80
C ALA A 89 -12.95 -9.43 -9.40
N SER A 90 -12.81 -8.34 -8.66
CA SER A 90 -13.90 -7.60 -8.03
C SER A 90 -14.54 -6.56 -8.94
N THR A 91 -15.80 -6.23 -8.70
CA THR A 91 -16.52 -5.19 -9.45
C THR A 91 -15.84 -3.82 -9.33
N ILE A 92 -15.34 -3.48 -8.13
CA ILE A 92 -14.68 -2.18 -7.85
C ILE A 92 -13.44 -1.99 -8.75
N PHE A 93 -12.54 -2.97 -8.78
CA PHE A 93 -11.32 -2.85 -9.57
C PHE A 93 -11.54 -3.10 -11.07
N LYS A 94 -12.59 -3.85 -11.46
CA LYS A 94 -13.03 -3.89 -12.86
C LYS A 94 -13.49 -2.51 -13.35
N GLN A 95 -14.23 -1.77 -12.52
CA GLN A 95 -14.62 -0.40 -12.84
C GLN A 95 -13.39 0.52 -12.92
N LEU A 96 -12.47 0.42 -11.96
CA LEU A 96 -11.21 1.17 -12.00
C LEU A 96 -10.43 0.93 -13.30
N LYS A 97 -10.34 -0.33 -13.75
CA LYS A 97 -9.72 -0.68 -15.04
C LYS A 97 -10.38 0.07 -16.20
N THR A 98 -11.71 0.05 -16.26
CA THR A 98 -12.47 0.79 -17.27
C THR A 98 -12.16 2.29 -17.22
N ASP A 99 -12.20 2.89 -16.02
CA ASP A 99 -11.98 4.32 -15.81
C ASP A 99 -10.56 4.78 -16.21
N LEU A 100 -9.57 3.88 -16.10
CA LEU A 100 -8.17 4.16 -16.42
C LEU A 100 -7.79 3.84 -17.87
N THR A 101 -8.57 3.02 -18.59
CA THR A 101 -8.22 2.50 -19.92
C THR A 101 -7.92 3.61 -20.93
N SER A 102 -8.66 4.71 -20.90
CA SER A 102 -8.53 5.83 -21.85
C SER A 102 -7.78 7.05 -21.30
N ARG A 103 -7.32 7.02 -20.04
CA ARG A 103 -6.61 8.16 -19.45
C ARG A 103 -5.17 8.22 -19.93
N ASP A 104 -4.60 9.41 -20.03
CA ASP A 104 -3.17 9.57 -20.28
C ASP A 104 -2.36 9.28 -19.01
N GLU A 105 -1.16 8.70 -19.14
CA GLU A 105 -0.31 8.40 -17.96
C GLU A 105 0.10 9.64 -17.18
N LYS A 106 0.27 10.79 -17.83
CA LYS A 106 0.63 12.06 -17.16
C LYS A 106 -0.53 12.63 -16.35
N SER A 107 -1.77 12.21 -16.67
CA SER A 107 -2.98 12.62 -15.95
C SER A 107 -3.26 11.80 -14.69
N LEU A 108 -2.45 10.76 -14.43
CA LEU A 108 -2.59 9.88 -13.27
C LEU A 108 -2.07 10.58 -12.01
N THR A 109 -2.93 10.70 -11.01
CA THR A 109 -2.67 11.37 -9.73
C THR A 109 -2.67 10.41 -8.55
N GLY A 110 -3.16 9.19 -8.73
CA GLY A 110 -3.42 8.21 -7.68
C GLY A 110 -4.83 8.24 -7.12
N ASP A 111 -5.66 9.22 -7.51
CA ASP A 111 -6.96 9.45 -6.88
C ASP A 111 -7.99 8.35 -7.18
N LEU A 112 -8.00 7.79 -8.41
CA LEU A 112 -8.94 6.73 -8.75
C LEU A 112 -8.55 5.43 -8.04
N MET A 113 -7.26 5.12 -8.01
CA MET A 113 -6.74 3.98 -7.25
C MET A 113 -7.04 4.10 -5.75
N LYS A 114 -6.80 5.29 -5.18
CA LYS A 114 -7.10 5.60 -3.78
C LYS A 114 -8.60 5.40 -3.50
N LYS A 115 -9.47 5.92 -4.36
CA LYS A 115 -10.93 5.76 -4.23
C LYS A 115 -11.37 4.29 -4.30
N ALA A 116 -10.88 3.53 -5.27
CA ALA A 116 -11.19 2.10 -5.39
C ALA A 116 -10.76 1.30 -4.16
N CYS A 117 -9.58 1.59 -3.61
CA CYS A 117 -9.11 0.99 -2.38
C CYS A 117 -9.95 1.43 -1.17
N GLU A 118 -10.32 2.71 -1.07
CA GLU A 118 -11.19 3.22 -0.01
C GLU A 118 -12.58 2.55 -0.02
N ASP A 119 -13.19 2.40 -1.19
CA ASP A 119 -14.49 1.72 -1.35
C ASP A 119 -14.39 0.23 -0.96
N SER A 120 -13.28 -0.41 -1.33
CA SER A 120 -12.98 -1.79 -0.92
C SER A 120 -12.79 -1.92 0.59
N TYR A 121 -12.09 -0.96 1.20
CA TYR A 121 -11.87 -0.92 2.65
C TYR A 121 -13.15 -0.66 3.44
N LYS A 122 -14.16 -0.03 2.85
CA LYS A 122 -15.45 0.20 3.52
C LYS A 122 -16.43 -0.96 3.31
N THR A 123 -16.08 -1.93 2.46
CA THR A 123 -16.95 -3.07 2.20
C THR A 123 -16.99 -4.02 3.40
N SER A 124 -18.19 -4.46 3.76
CA SER A 124 -18.44 -5.41 4.84
C SER A 124 -17.82 -6.79 4.56
N SER A 125 -17.27 -7.42 5.60
CA SER A 125 -16.76 -8.79 5.59
C SER A 125 -17.84 -9.86 5.43
N SER A 126 -19.11 -9.49 5.24
CA SER A 126 -20.18 -10.41 4.86
C SER A 126 -20.74 -10.13 3.46
N ALA A 127 -20.10 -9.25 2.69
CA ALA A 127 -20.50 -8.97 1.31
C ALA A 127 -20.39 -10.22 0.44
N SER A 128 -21.32 -10.39 -0.50
CA SER A 128 -21.33 -11.51 -1.44
C SER A 128 -20.03 -11.62 -2.26
N GLU A 129 -19.40 -10.49 -2.54
CA GLU A 129 -18.15 -10.39 -3.30
C GLU A 129 -16.88 -10.32 -2.44
N GLN A 130 -16.98 -10.61 -1.14
CA GLN A 130 -15.88 -10.43 -0.17
C GLN A 130 -14.56 -11.06 -0.64
N SER A 131 -14.60 -12.29 -1.17
CA SER A 131 -13.39 -13.00 -1.58
C SER A 131 -12.65 -12.27 -2.71
N ASN A 132 -13.38 -11.80 -3.73
CA ASN A 132 -12.78 -11.05 -4.84
C ASN A 132 -12.27 -9.70 -4.38
N ILE A 133 -13.03 -8.99 -3.53
CA ILE A 133 -12.63 -7.69 -2.98
C ILE A 133 -11.38 -7.84 -2.13
N SER A 134 -11.33 -8.84 -1.24
CA SER A 134 -10.14 -9.10 -0.41
C SER A 134 -8.92 -9.44 -1.27
N THR A 135 -9.10 -10.27 -2.30
CA THR A 135 -8.03 -10.66 -3.23
C THR A 135 -7.45 -9.44 -3.96
N ASP A 136 -8.30 -8.63 -4.59
CA ASP A 136 -7.87 -7.45 -5.34
C ASP A 136 -7.31 -6.37 -4.41
N MET A 137 -7.95 -6.11 -3.27
CA MET A 137 -7.48 -5.16 -2.26
C MET A 137 -6.07 -5.53 -1.79
N GLN A 138 -5.85 -6.81 -1.47
CA GLN A 138 -4.54 -7.28 -1.09
C GLN A 138 -3.52 -7.23 -2.23
N LYS A 139 -3.95 -7.36 -3.47
CA LYS A 139 -3.06 -7.31 -4.63
C LYS A 139 -2.65 -5.88 -4.97
N TYR A 140 -3.59 -4.96 -4.94
CA TYR A 140 -3.46 -3.62 -5.51
C TYR A 140 -3.24 -2.55 -4.45
N CYS A 141 -3.84 -2.68 -3.27
CA CYS A 141 -3.80 -1.66 -2.21
C CYS A 141 -2.76 -1.92 -1.11
N LYS A 142 -2.09 -3.08 -1.08
CA LYS A 142 -1.01 -3.33 -0.12
C LYS A 142 0.11 -2.30 -0.24
N VAL A 143 0.72 -1.91 0.87
CA VAL A 143 1.94 -1.12 0.86
C VAL A 143 2.98 -1.82 -0.01
N GLY A 144 3.46 -1.13 -1.05
CA GLY A 144 4.56 -1.60 -1.88
C GLY A 144 5.89 -1.09 -1.31
N LEU A 145 6.95 -1.87 -1.45
CA LEU A 145 8.31 -1.37 -1.27
C LEU A 145 8.55 -0.32 -2.37
N ILE A 146 8.60 0.95 -1.97
CA ILE A 146 9.07 2.02 -2.83
C ILE A 146 10.58 1.87 -2.81
N ALA A 147 11.16 1.32 -3.87
CA ALA A 147 12.60 1.32 -4.02
C ALA A 147 13.05 2.78 -4.08
N ALA A 148 13.77 3.21 -3.04
CA ALA A 148 14.45 4.49 -2.98
C ALA A 148 15.63 4.52 -3.98
#